data_AF-A0AAV8Y7Y6-F1
#
_entry.id   AF-A0AAV8Y7Y6-F1
#
_cell.length_a   1.000
_cell.length_b   1.000
_cell.length_c   1.000
_cell.angle_alpha   90.00
_cell.angle_beta   90.00
_cell.angle_gamma   90.00
#
_symmetry.space_group_name_H-M   'P 1'
#
loop_
_entity.id
_entity.type
_entity.pdbx_description
1 polymer ?
#
loop_
_entity_poly.entity_id
_entity_poly.type
_entity_poly.pdbx_seq_one_letter_code
_entity_poly.pdbx_strand_id
1 'polypeptide(L)' 'MEAWFHLSGYVNSHNMRLWNADKLHFYIETPLRPQKNRVWADVSRRRIVGPIFFNGTLNAKRYRLEILTTYINVHGDE' A
#
# COMPACT_ATOMS: atom_id res chain seq x y z
N MET A 1 3.70 8.63 4.44
CA MET A 1 4.35 7.65 3.54
C MET A 1 3.33 7.10 2.54
N GLU A 2 3.74 6.75 1.32
CA GLU A 2 2.88 6.13 0.29
C GLU A 2 3.39 4.73 -0.02
N ALA A 3 2.48 3.76 -0.13
CA ALA A 3 2.82 2.39 -0.52
C ALA A 3 1.76 1.78 -1.46
N TRP A 4 2.15 0.73 -2.18
CA TRP A 4 1.30 -0.01 -3.10
C TRP A 4 1.03 -1.41 -2.55
N PHE A 5 -0.25 -1.78 -2.48
CA PHE A 5 -0.66 -3.15 -2.15
C PHE A 5 -1.28 -3.83 -3.35
N HIS A 6 -0.85 -5.06 -3.60
CA HIS A 6 -1.45 -5.93 -4.59
C HIS A 6 -2.60 -6.71 -3.95
N LEU A 7 -3.82 -6.57 -4.49
CA LEU A 7 -5.00 -7.28 -3.96
C LEU A 7 -5.02 -8.76 -4.32
N SER A 8 -4.26 -9.15 -5.35
CA SER A 8 -4.23 -10.52 -5.87
C SER A 8 -3.18 -11.42 -5.20
N GLY A 9 -2.58 -10.98 -4.08
CA GLY A 9 -1.41 -11.66 -3.49
C GLY A 9 -0.18 -11.67 -4.41
N TYR A 10 -0.18 -10.84 -5.46
CA TYR A 10 0.94 -10.72 -6.39
C TYR A 10 2.15 -10.23 -5.61
N VAL A 11 3.15 -11.09 -5.50
CA VAL A 11 4.49 -10.73 -5.03
C VAL A 11 5.33 -10.46 -6.26
N ASN A 12 5.97 -9.29 -6.32
CA ASN A 12 6.89 -8.98 -7.40
C ASN A 12 8.09 -9.95 -7.32
N SER A 13 8.13 -10.94 -8.20
CA SER A 13 9.17 -11.98 -8.25
C SER A 13 10.57 -11.41 -8.49
N HIS A 14 10.70 -10.25 -9.12
CA HIS A 14 11.98 -9.55 -9.28
C HIS A 14 12.55 -9.00 -7.96
N ASN A 15 11.70 -8.78 -6.95
CA ASN A 15 12.11 -8.36 -5.61
C ASN A 15 11.88 -9.46 -4.56
N MET A 16 11.58 -10.68 -5.00
CA MET A 16 11.37 -11.84 -4.13
C MET A 16 12.68 -12.62 -4.02
N ARG A 17 13.37 -12.48 -2.89
CA ARG A 17 14.49 -13.35 -2.52
C ARG A 17 13.95 -14.49 -1.67
N LEU A 18 13.61 -15.61 -2.31
CA LEU A 18 13.29 -16.85 -1.63
C LEU A 18 14.61 -17.55 -1.28
N TRP A 19 14.96 -17.62 0.01
CA TRP A 19 16.11 -18.41 0.45
C TRP A 19 15.64 -19.84 0.69
N ASN A 20 15.87 -20.72 -0.28
CA ASN A 20 15.64 -22.15 -0.13
C ASN A 20 16.88 -22.91 -0.62
N ALA A 21 17.26 -24.00 0.05
CA ALA A 21 18.47 -24.75 -0.27
C ALA A 21 18.39 -25.46 -1.62
N ASP A 22 17.17 -25.84 -2.03
CA ASP A 22 16.87 -26.44 -3.33
C ASP A 22 16.21 -25.44 -4.28
N LYS A 23 16.67 -25.39 -5.53
CA LYS A 23 16.08 -24.57 -6.59
C LYS A 23 14.64 -25.05 -6.88
N LEU A 24 13.64 -24.32 -6.40
CA LEU A 24 12.26 -24.55 -6.83
C LEU A 24 12.07 -24.03 -8.27
N HIS A 25 11.84 -24.96 -9.20
CA HIS A 25 11.41 -24.69 -10.58
C HIS A 25 9.91 -24.33 -10.66
N PHE A 26 9.39 -23.53 -9.73
CA PHE A 26 8.00 -23.09 -9.76
C PHE A 26 7.90 -21.70 -10.37
N TYR A 27 7.37 -21.63 -11.60
CA TYR A 27 6.97 -20.39 -12.24
C TYR A 27 5.48 -20.16 -11.97
N ILE A 28 5.15 -19.18 -11.14
CA ILE A 28 3.77 -18.75 -10.92
C ILE A 28 3.46 -17.69 -11.98
N GLU A 29 2.66 -18.06 -12.98
CA GLU A 29 2.10 -17.09 -13.93
C GLU A 29 1.33 -16.02 -13.16
N THR A 30 1.89 -14.82 -13.17
CA THR A 30 1.33 -13.69 -12.45
C THR A 30 0.66 -12.76 -13.47
N PRO A 31 -0.57 -12.28 -13.23
CA PRO A 31 -1.29 -11.46 -14.20
C PRO A 31 -0.46 -10.25 -14.62
N LEU A 32 -0.47 -9.92 -15.92
CA LEU A 32 0.34 -8.85 -16.53
C LEU A 32 0.06 -7.46 -15.90
N ARG A 33 -1.12 -7.27 -15.30
CA ARG A 33 -1.54 -6.05 -14.60
C ARG A 33 -2.33 -6.42 -13.34
N PRO A 34 -1.65 -6.86 -12.26
CA PRO A 34 -2.34 -7.16 -11.01
C PRO A 34 -2.99 -5.87 -10.48
N GLN A 35 -4.21 -5.96 -10.00
CA GLN A 35 -4.92 -4.81 -9.44
C GLN A 35 -4.16 -4.33 -8.19
N LYS A 36 -3.72 -3.07 -8.20
CA LYS A 36 -2.99 -2.45 -7.10
C LYS A 36 -3.81 -1.32 -6.50
N ASN A 37 -3.82 -1.26 -5.17
CA ASN A 37 -4.35 -0.13 -4.43
C ASN A 37 -3.20 0.69 -3.85
N ARG A 38 -3.36 2.01 -3.83
CA ARG A 38 -2.47 2.88 -3.07
C ARG A 38 -2.98 3.04 -1.66
N VAL A 39 -2.04 3.07 -0.74
CA VAL A 39 -2.27 3.39 0.65
C VAL A 39 -1.44 4.61 1.01
N TRP A 40 -2.01 5.44 1.86
CA TRP A 40 -1.24 6.40 2.63
C TRP A 40 -1.36 6.04 4.10
N ALA A 41 -0.25 6.16 4.81
CA ALA A 41 -0.23 6.08 6.27
C ALA A 41 0.81 7.07 6.78
N ASP A 42 0.71 7.42 8.05
CA ASP A 42 1.73 8.22 8.72
C ASP A 42 2.08 7.60 10.07
N VAL A 43 3.31 7.83 10.53
CA VAL A 43 3.80 7.27 11.79
C VAL A 43 4.34 8.40 12.62
N SER A 44 3.77 8.56 13.80
CA SER A 44 4.26 9.47 14.82
C SER A 44 4.78 8.67 16.02
N ARG A 45 5.49 9.35 16.92
CA ARG A 45 5.91 8.76 18.21
C ARG A 45 4.73 8.19 19.01
N ARG A 46 3.53 8.77 18.86
CA ARG A 46 2.36 8.42 19.66
C ARG A 46 1.56 7.28 19.07
N ARG A 47 1.46 7.23 17.74
CA ARG A 47 0.64 6.27 17.02
C ARG A 47 0.96 6.19 15.54
N ILE A 48 0.49 5.11 14.94
CA ILE A 48 0.28 5.00 13.50
C ILE A 48 -1.04 5.70 13.17
N VAL A 49 -0.98 6.66 12.24
CA VAL A 49 -2.14 7.23 11.59
C VAL A 49 -2.46 6.36 10.39
N GLY A 50 -3.70 5.86 10.37
CA GLY A 50 -4.08 4.62 9.71
C GLY A 50 -3.77 4.49 8.22
N PRO A 51 -3.95 3.27 7.66
CA PRO A 51 -3.90 3.05 6.22
C PRO A 51 -5.16 3.62 5.54
N ILE A 52 -5.01 4.74 4.84
CA ILE A 52 -6.05 5.33 3.99
C ILE A 52 -5.84 4.83 2.57
N PHE A 53 -6.80 4.03 2.08
CA PHE A 53 -6.78 3.50 0.72
C PHE A 53 -7.42 4.49 -0.26
N PHE A 54 -6.77 4.72 -1.39
CA PHE A 54 -7.29 5.57 -2.44
C PHE A 54 -6.92 5.05 -3.83
N ASN A 55 -7.69 5.45 -4.84
CA ASN A 55 -7.47 5.05 -6.22
C ASN A 55 -6.99 6.24 -7.08
N GLY A 56 -6.02 6.00 -7.96
CA GLY A 56 -5.38 7.04 -8.77
C GLY A 56 -4.24 7.76 -8.05
N THR A 57 -3.61 8.73 -8.72
CA THR A 57 -2.39 9.39 -8.25
C THR A 57 -2.67 10.36 -7.11
N LEU A 58 -1.80 10.35 -6.10
CA LEU A 58 -1.86 11.33 -5.03
C LEU A 58 -1.37 12.69 -5.53
N ASN A 59 -2.20 13.71 -5.40
CA ASN A 59 -1.84 15.10 -5.67
C ASN A 59 -2.20 15.96 -4.46
N ALA A 60 -1.75 17.21 -4.44
CA ALA A 60 -1.97 18.11 -3.30
C ALA A 60 -3.46 18.28 -2.94
N LYS A 61 -4.34 18.36 -3.96
CA LYS A 61 -5.79 18.50 -3.76
C LYS A 61 -6.38 17.26 -3.08
N ARG A 62 -6.05 16.08 -3.57
CA ARG A 62 -6.50 14.79 -3.00
C ARG A 62 -5.91 14.54 -1.63
N TYR A 63 -4.65 14.88 -1.41
CA TYR A 63 -4.04 14.80 -0.09
C TYR A 63 -4.83 15.61 0.93
N ARG A 64 -5.27 16.82 0.58
CA ARG A 64 -6.11 17.63 1.45
C ARG A 64 -7.49 17.03 1.68
N LEU A 65 -8.19 16.64 0.62
CA LEU A 65 -9.60 16.26 0.68
C LEU A 65 -9.84 14.81 1.12
N GLU A 66 -8.99 13.87 0.70
CA GLU A 66 -9.20 12.43 0.90
C GLU A 66 -8.34 11.89 2.05
N ILE A 67 -7.22 12.53 2.38
CA ILE A 67 -6.31 12.06 3.44
C ILE A 67 -6.45 12.94 4.69
N LEU A 68 -6.14 14.23 4.60
CA LEU A 68 -6.17 15.12 5.76
C LEU A 68 -7.58 15.28 6.33
N THR A 69 -8.59 15.54 5.49
CA THR A 69 -9.98 15.65 5.95
C THR A 69 -10.47 14.35 6.59
N THR A 70 -10.22 13.20 5.97
CA THR A 70 -10.59 11.89 6.55
C THR A 70 -9.91 11.67 7.90
N TYR A 71 -8.62 11.98 8.01
CA TYR A 71 -7.90 11.88 9.27
C TYR A 71 -8.47 12.79 10.36
N ILE A 72 -8.69 14.07 10.04
CA ILE A 72 -9.26 15.05 10.98
C ILE A 72 -10.68 14.65 11.39
N ASN A 73 -11.51 14.15 10.48
CA ASN A 73 -12.87 13.73 10.83
C ASN A 73 -12.90 12.51 11.76
N VAL A 74 -11.90 11.62 11.66
CA VAL A 74 -11.83 10.41 12.50
C VAL A 74 -11.16 10.69 13.86
N HIS A 75 -10.25 11.67 13.92
CA HIS A 75 -9.38 11.89 15.09
C HIS A 75 -9.31 13.33 15.59
N GLY A 76 -10.14 14.23 15.07
CA GLY A 76 -10.14 15.66 15.39
C GLY A 76 -10.77 16.00 16.75
N ASP A 77 -11.47 15.04 17.34
CA ASP A 77 -12.14 15.19 18.64
C ASP A 77 -11.32 14.62 19.82
N GLU A 78 -10.08 14.17 19.58
CA GLU A 78 -9.09 13.77 20.60
C GLU A 78 -8.10 14.88 20.95
#